data_AF-A0A0S7YN94-F1
#
_entry.id   AF-A0A0S7YN94-F1
#
_cell.length_a   1.000
_cell.length_b   1.000
_cell.length_c   1.000
_cell.angle_alpha   90.00
_cell.angle_beta   90.00
_cell.angle_gamma   90.00
#
_symmetry.space_group_name_H-M   'P 1'
#
loop_
_entity.id
_entity.type
_entity.pdbx_description
1 polymer ?
#
loop_
_entity_poly.entity_id
_entity_poly.type
_entity_poly.pdbx_seq_one_letter_code
_entity_poly.pdbx_strand_id
1 'polypeptide(L)'
;MKKLKITRCHVLLVLIAVSLIGGLAVPALAADPLPSWREGPNKQLIIAFVEKVTAPGSPDFVAPEDRVATFDMDGTVLLEKPAYSLFAFAIPLIKAAAADKPALLERPHVKAIVDGDMKYFAKAGKFGPEGLYATLLETHTGKTEAQYAADARGFLFEQKHPRFQVPYAETVYRPMLEMIRYLKDSGFRVYICSGSDISFIR
;
A
#
# COMPACT_ATOMS: atom_id res chain seq x y z
N MET A 1 43.18 37.19 48.47
CA MET A 1 42.47 36.04 47.86
C MET A 1 41.86 35.20 48.98
N LYS A 2 40.53 35.25 49.19
CA LYS A 2 39.85 34.52 50.27
C LYS A 2 39.60 33.08 49.81
N LYS A 3 40.14 32.08 50.53
CA LYS A 3 39.93 30.65 50.24
C LYS A 3 38.49 30.26 50.59
N LEU A 4 37.73 29.83 49.59
CA LEU A 4 36.36 29.35 49.75
C LEU A 4 36.38 28.01 50.48
N LYS A 5 35.84 27.93 51.70
CA LYS A 5 35.70 26.68 52.46
C LYS A 5 34.42 25.97 52.01
N ILE A 6 34.58 24.96 51.16
CA ILE A 6 33.49 24.08 50.73
C ILE A 6 33.13 23.15 51.89
N THR A 7 32.00 23.39 52.56
CA THR A 7 31.47 22.52 53.63
C THR A 7 30.57 21.42 53.05
N ARG A 8 30.41 20.31 53.80
CA ARG A 8 29.57 19.15 53.42
C ARG A 8 28.14 19.51 52.98
N CYS A 9 27.55 20.60 53.51
CA CYS A 9 26.26 21.12 53.04
C CYS A 9 26.28 21.62 51.59
N HIS A 10 27.38 22.22 51.13
CA HIS A 10 27.51 22.70 49.75
C HIS A 10 27.63 21.54 48.76
N VAL A 11 28.30 20.46 49.17
CA VAL A 11 28.38 19.23 48.36
C VAL A 11 27.01 18.54 48.27
N LEU A 12 26.26 18.51 49.38
CA LEU A 12 24.91 17.90 49.41
C LEU A 12 23.88 18.71 48.59
N LEU A 13 23.93 20.05 48.65
CA LEU A 13 23.08 20.94 47.85
C LEU A 13 23.36 20.83 46.34
N VAL A 14 24.63 20.68 45.95
CA VAL A 14 25.01 20.45 44.54
C VAL A 14 24.53 19.08 44.06
N LEU A 15 24.63 18.03 44.88
CA LEU A 15 24.14 16.69 44.52
C LEU A 15 22.61 16.61 44.37
N ILE A 16 21.85 17.35 45.19
CA ILE A 16 20.39 17.45 45.06
C ILE A 16 20.00 18.23 43.80
N ALA A 17 20.71 19.32 43.48
CA ALA A 17 20.47 20.11 42.27
C ALA A 17 20.79 19.32 40.97
N VAL A 18 21.84 18.50 40.97
CA VAL A 18 22.18 17.63 39.83
C VAL A 18 21.13 16.51 39.66
N SER A 19 20.54 16.02 40.75
CA SER A 19 19.49 15.00 40.72
C SER A 19 18.14 15.54 40.22
N LEU A 20 17.84 16.83 40.45
CA LEU A 20 16.62 17.47 39.92
C LEU A 20 16.68 17.79 38.43
N ILE A 21 17.88 17.98 37.85
CA ILE A 21 18.03 18.29 36.42
C ILE A 21 18.01 17.02 35.55
N GLY A 22 18.42 15.87 36.11
CA GLY A 22 18.41 14.58 35.40
C GLY A 22 17.02 13.94 35.19
N GLY A 23 15.95 14.56 35.71
CA GLY A 23 14.57 14.05 35.65
C GLY A 23 13.68 14.69 34.58
N LEU A 24 14.20 15.59 33.74
CA LEU A 24 13.44 16.08 32.59
C LEU A 24 13.35 14.95 31.55
N ALA A 25 12.27 14.18 31.63
CA ALA A 25 11.85 13.30 30.55
C ALA A 25 11.67 14.17 29.30
N VAL A 26 12.66 14.12 28.41
CA VAL A 26 12.50 14.66 27.06
C VAL A 26 11.33 13.87 26.47
N PRO A 27 10.19 14.50 26.13
CA PRO A 27 9.13 13.79 25.43
C PRO A 27 9.78 13.21 24.18
N ALA A 28 9.77 11.89 24.06
CA ALA A 28 10.20 11.24 22.83
C ALA A 28 9.37 11.89 21.72
N LEU A 29 10.04 12.61 20.82
CA LEU A 29 9.36 13.17 19.65
C LEU A 29 8.72 11.96 18.96
N ALA A 30 7.39 11.89 18.96
CA ALA A 30 6.69 10.81 18.30
C ALA A 30 7.20 10.79 16.86
N ALA A 31 7.70 9.63 16.41
CA ALA A 31 8.16 9.49 15.04
C ALA A 31 7.01 9.89 14.11
N ASP A 32 7.32 10.70 13.10
CA ASP A 32 6.33 11.13 12.11
C ASP A 32 5.64 9.88 11.51
N PRO A 33 4.32 9.70 11.70
CA PRO A 33 3.63 8.51 11.24
C PRO A 33 3.54 8.43 9.71
N LEU A 34 3.68 9.57 9.01
CA LEU A 34 3.45 9.72 7.57
C LEU A 34 4.61 10.48 6.89
N PRO A 35 5.85 9.96 6.93
CA PRO A 35 7.05 10.70 6.54
C PRO A 35 7.17 10.99 5.03
N SER A 36 6.53 10.19 4.17
CA SER A 36 6.51 10.43 2.71
C SER A 36 5.31 11.27 2.26
N TRP A 37 4.40 11.64 3.18
CA TRP A 37 3.35 12.60 2.87
C TRP A 37 3.89 14.02 2.89
N ARG A 38 3.54 14.81 1.87
CA ARG A 38 3.88 16.24 1.86
C ARG A 38 3.22 16.93 3.04
N GLU A 39 3.98 17.81 3.68
CA GLU A 39 3.42 18.72 4.68
C GLU A 39 2.29 19.55 4.09
N GLY A 40 1.19 19.66 4.82
CA GLY A 40 0.01 20.39 4.39
C GLY A 40 -1.31 19.79 4.88
N PRO A 41 -2.43 20.32 4.38
CA PRO A 41 -3.77 20.04 4.93
C PRO A 41 -4.13 18.55 4.87
N ASN A 42 -3.73 17.82 3.82
CA ASN A 42 -4.09 16.40 3.70
C ASN A 42 -3.45 15.54 4.79
N LYS A 43 -2.14 15.71 5.03
CA LYS A 43 -1.42 14.98 6.10
C LYS A 43 -2.00 15.32 7.47
N GLN A 44 -2.25 16.61 7.72
CA GLN A 44 -2.83 17.10 8.97
C GLN A 44 -4.23 16.52 9.21
N LEU A 45 -5.09 16.50 8.18
CA LEU A 45 -6.43 15.95 8.28
C LEU A 45 -6.43 14.44 8.56
N ILE A 46 -5.52 13.69 7.94
CA ILE A 46 -5.39 12.24 8.21
C ILE A 46 -4.99 12.00 9.67
N ILE A 47 -3.94 12.69 10.14
CA ILE A 47 -3.45 12.54 11.52
C ILE A 47 -4.53 12.95 12.52
N ALA A 48 -5.12 14.13 12.34
CA ALA A 48 -6.16 14.65 13.22
C ALA A 48 -7.39 13.76 13.25
N PHE A 49 -7.82 13.20 12.11
CA PHE A 49 -8.93 12.25 12.07
C PHE A 49 -8.62 11.01 12.91
N VAL A 50 -7.45 10.39 12.70
CA VAL A 50 -7.06 9.18 13.44
C VAL A 50 -6.96 9.47 14.94
N GLU A 51 -6.33 10.56 15.36
CA GLU A 51 -6.27 10.96 16.76
C GLU A 51 -7.68 11.17 17.34
N LYS A 52 -8.55 11.90 16.63
CA LYS A 52 -9.92 12.20 17.07
C LYS A 52 -10.74 10.93 17.32
N VAL A 53 -10.66 9.94 16.43
CA VAL A 53 -11.48 8.71 16.55
C VAL A 53 -10.85 7.64 17.43
N THR A 54 -9.59 7.80 17.83
CA THR A 54 -8.89 6.83 18.69
C THR A 54 -8.63 7.32 20.12
N ALA A 55 -8.75 8.63 20.38
CA ALA A 55 -8.55 9.22 21.70
C ALA A 55 -9.70 8.87 22.67
N PRO A 56 -9.43 8.19 23.80
CA PRO A 56 -10.44 7.95 24.83
C PRO A 56 -11.06 9.25 25.33
N GLY A 57 -12.40 9.29 25.46
CA GLY A 57 -13.13 10.47 25.88
C GLY A 57 -13.38 11.51 24.78
N SER A 58 -12.86 11.31 23.57
CA SER A 58 -13.29 12.08 22.40
C SER A 58 -14.78 11.84 22.11
N PRO A 59 -15.56 12.87 21.77
CA PRO A 59 -16.96 12.70 21.36
C PRO A 59 -17.11 11.89 20.06
N ASP A 60 -16.04 11.75 19.28
CA ASP A 60 -16.00 10.97 18.04
C ASP A 60 -15.23 9.65 18.21
N PHE A 61 -14.95 9.22 19.44
CA PHE A 61 -14.26 7.97 19.70
C PHE A 61 -15.00 6.79 19.05
N VAL A 62 -14.25 6.00 18.26
CA VAL A 62 -14.72 4.76 17.65
C VAL A 62 -14.07 3.60 18.38
N ALA A 63 -14.88 2.64 18.85
CA ALA A 63 -14.36 1.44 19.51
C ALA A 63 -13.45 0.66 18.54
N PRO A 64 -12.34 0.03 19.00
CA PRO A 64 -11.40 -0.67 18.12
C PRO A 64 -12.05 -1.66 17.15
N GLU A 65 -13.10 -2.37 17.58
CA GLU A 65 -13.87 -3.30 16.77
C GLU A 65 -14.59 -2.64 15.59
N ASP A 66 -14.95 -1.35 15.69
CA ASP A 66 -15.67 -0.61 14.65
C ASP A 66 -14.73 0.18 13.72
N ARG A 67 -13.42 0.19 14.01
CA ARG A 67 -12.42 0.88 13.19
C ARG A 67 -12.12 0.07 11.93
N VAL A 68 -12.82 0.36 10.84
CA VAL A 68 -12.59 -0.26 9.54
C VAL A 68 -12.15 0.78 8.53
N ALA A 69 -11.07 0.50 7.81
CA ALA A 69 -10.61 1.30 6.67
C ALA A 69 -10.50 0.43 5.42
N THR A 70 -11.00 0.93 4.29
CA THR A 70 -10.93 0.25 3.00
C THR A 70 -10.11 1.07 2.01
N PHE A 71 -9.29 0.39 1.22
CA PHE A 71 -8.49 0.98 0.15
C PHE A 71 -8.77 0.25 -1.15
N ASP A 72 -8.91 0.97 -2.26
CA ASP A 72 -8.70 0.35 -3.56
C ASP A 72 -7.21 -0.02 -3.74
N MET A 73 -6.91 -0.90 -4.70
CA MET A 73 -5.54 -1.28 -5.03
C MET A 73 -5.00 -0.47 -6.21
N ASP A 74 -5.55 -0.69 -7.39
CA ASP A 74 -5.09 -0.06 -8.63
C ASP A 74 -5.31 1.46 -8.56
N GLY A 75 -4.26 2.23 -8.82
CA GLY A 75 -4.30 3.70 -8.78
C GLY A 75 -4.36 4.30 -7.36
N THR A 76 -4.50 3.48 -6.32
CA THR A 76 -4.60 3.92 -4.92
C THR A 76 -3.46 3.42 -4.04
N VAL A 77 -3.07 2.16 -4.12
CA VAL A 77 -1.89 1.59 -3.40
C VAL A 77 -0.78 1.22 -4.38
N LEU A 78 -1.16 0.76 -5.57
CA LEU A 78 -0.28 0.31 -6.64
C LEU A 78 -0.52 1.16 -7.90
N LEU A 79 0.52 1.40 -8.69
CA LEU A 79 0.41 2.08 -9.97
C LEU A 79 -0.50 1.32 -10.95
N GLU A 80 -1.37 2.04 -11.67
CA GLU A 80 -2.30 1.49 -12.68
C GLU A 80 -1.98 1.91 -14.13
N LYS A 81 -0.91 2.66 -14.35
CA LYS A 81 -0.54 3.18 -15.67
C LYS A 81 0.73 2.49 -16.18
N PRO A 82 0.80 2.13 -17.48
CA PRO A 82 -0.18 2.43 -18.53
C PRO A 82 -1.41 1.50 -18.54
N ALA A 83 -1.38 0.42 -17.77
CA ALA A 83 -2.49 -0.51 -17.57
C ALA A 83 -2.42 -1.11 -16.15
N TYR A 84 -3.52 -1.68 -15.67
CA TYR A 84 -3.55 -2.43 -14.40
C TYR A 84 -2.49 -3.53 -14.38
N SER A 85 -1.90 -3.79 -13.21
CA SER A 85 -0.89 -4.83 -13.06
C SER A 85 -1.45 -6.20 -13.42
N LEU A 86 -2.72 -6.47 -13.08
CA LEU A 86 -3.45 -7.67 -13.49
C LEU A 86 -3.53 -7.81 -15.02
N PHE A 87 -3.74 -6.72 -15.75
CA PHE A 87 -3.76 -6.77 -17.22
C PHE A 87 -2.37 -7.03 -17.80
N ALA A 88 -1.33 -6.41 -17.24
CA ALA A 88 0.04 -6.69 -17.65
C ALA A 88 0.43 -8.16 -17.42
N PHE A 89 -0.02 -8.75 -16.31
CA PHE A 89 0.10 -10.18 -16.02
C PHE A 89 -0.70 -11.05 -17.01
N ALA A 90 -1.92 -10.63 -17.35
CA ALA A 90 -2.83 -11.39 -18.22
C ALA A 90 -2.35 -11.49 -19.67
N ILE A 91 -1.75 -10.42 -20.22
CA ILE A 91 -1.36 -10.35 -21.64
C ILE A 91 -0.52 -11.54 -22.12
N PRO A 92 0.64 -11.88 -21.51
CA PRO A 92 1.46 -13.00 -21.98
C PRO A 92 0.72 -14.35 -21.86
N LEU A 93 -0.12 -14.51 -20.85
CA LEU A 93 -0.89 -15.74 -20.62
C LEU A 93 -1.97 -15.93 -21.70
N ILE A 94 -2.67 -14.85 -22.04
CA ILE A 94 -3.68 -14.86 -23.11
C ILE A 94 -3.02 -15.10 -24.46
N LYS A 95 -1.83 -14.52 -24.72
CA LYS A 95 -1.06 -14.80 -25.95
C LYS A 95 -0.66 -16.27 -26.06
N ALA A 96 -0.15 -16.86 -24.98
CA ALA A 96 0.21 -18.27 -24.94
C ALA A 96 -1.00 -19.18 -25.15
N ALA A 97 -2.13 -18.89 -24.49
CA ALA A 97 -3.37 -19.63 -24.66
C ALA A 97 -3.91 -19.52 -26.10
N ALA A 98 -3.83 -18.34 -26.73
CA ALA A 98 -4.26 -18.16 -28.12
C ALA A 98 -3.37 -18.89 -29.13
N ALA A 99 -2.07 -19.05 -28.83
CA ALA A 99 -1.15 -19.85 -29.64
C ALA A 99 -1.49 -21.35 -29.57
N ASP A 100 -1.86 -21.86 -28.39
CA ASP A 100 -2.30 -23.25 -28.19
C ASP A 100 -3.72 -23.50 -28.76
N LYS A 101 -4.62 -22.53 -28.62
CA LYS A 101 -6.02 -22.60 -29.04
C LYS A 101 -6.36 -21.44 -29.96
N PRO A 102 -6.09 -21.55 -31.28
CA PRO A 102 -6.34 -20.47 -32.24
C PRO A 102 -7.78 -19.97 -32.29
N ALA A 103 -8.77 -20.80 -31.92
CA ALA A 103 -10.17 -20.41 -31.84
C ALA A 103 -10.43 -19.24 -30.86
N LEU A 104 -9.53 -18.98 -29.90
CA LEU A 104 -9.61 -17.81 -29.01
C LEU A 104 -9.46 -16.48 -29.77
N LEU A 105 -8.82 -16.48 -30.95
CA LEU A 105 -8.62 -15.28 -31.77
C LEU A 105 -9.92 -14.72 -32.36
N GLU A 106 -11.00 -15.51 -32.38
CA GLU A 106 -12.34 -15.04 -32.77
C GLU A 106 -12.93 -14.05 -31.75
N ARG A 107 -12.38 -14.01 -30.54
CA ARG A 107 -12.78 -13.04 -29.50
C ARG A 107 -12.06 -11.70 -29.74
N PRO A 108 -12.78 -10.58 -29.93
CA PRO A 108 -12.18 -9.29 -30.30
C PRO A 108 -11.09 -8.81 -29.33
N HIS A 109 -11.25 -9.00 -28.02
CA HIS A 109 -10.26 -8.60 -27.01
C HIS A 109 -9.02 -9.49 -27.01
N VAL A 110 -9.12 -10.78 -27.33
CA VAL A 110 -7.96 -11.67 -27.49
C VAL A 110 -7.16 -11.26 -28.71
N LYS A 111 -7.85 -11.04 -29.84
CA LYS A 111 -7.22 -10.53 -31.06
C LYS A 111 -6.50 -9.20 -30.80
N ALA A 112 -7.14 -8.26 -30.11
CA ALA A 112 -6.52 -6.99 -29.74
C ALA A 112 -5.26 -7.17 -28.87
N ILE A 113 -5.25 -8.10 -27.91
CA ILE A 113 -4.06 -8.43 -27.10
C ILE A 113 -2.93 -8.96 -27.98
N VAL A 114 -3.24 -9.91 -28.86
CA VAL A 114 -2.26 -10.56 -29.74
C VAL A 114 -1.64 -9.54 -30.70
N ASP A 115 -2.48 -8.70 -31.31
CA ASP A 115 -2.07 -7.65 -32.26
C ASP A 115 -1.42 -6.43 -31.57
N GLY A 116 -1.49 -6.33 -30.23
CA GLY A 116 -0.97 -5.20 -29.47
C GLY A 116 -1.78 -3.91 -29.61
N ASP A 117 -3.07 -4.01 -29.95
CA ASP A 117 -3.97 -2.86 -30.11
C ASP A 117 -4.43 -2.31 -28.76
N MET A 118 -3.57 -1.52 -28.12
CA MET A 118 -3.92 -0.86 -26.84
C MET A 118 -5.04 0.19 -26.99
N LYS A 119 -5.34 0.66 -28.22
CA LYS A 119 -6.44 1.61 -28.45
C LYS A 119 -7.79 0.92 -28.29
N TYR A 120 -7.88 -0.38 -28.55
CA TYR A 120 -9.07 -1.19 -28.26
C TYR A 120 -9.45 -1.09 -26.78
N PHE A 121 -8.48 -1.26 -25.88
CA PHE A 121 -8.70 -1.21 -24.43
C PHE A 121 -9.03 0.19 -23.93
N ALA A 122 -8.43 1.23 -24.52
CA ALA A 122 -8.73 2.62 -24.17
C ALA A 122 -10.20 3.01 -24.44
N LYS A 123 -10.85 2.36 -25.41
CA LYS A 123 -12.27 2.61 -25.76
C LYS A 123 -13.25 1.87 -24.85
N ALA A 124 -12.81 0.83 -24.15
CA ALA A 124 -13.68 -0.05 -23.38
C ALA A 124 -14.09 0.51 -22.00
N GLY A 125 -13.67 1.72 -21.66
CA GLY A 125 -14.04 2.39 -20.41
C GLY A 125 -13.44 1.73 -19.17
N LYS A 126 -13.99 2.06 -17.99
CA LYS A 126 -13.40 1.75 -16.67
C LYS A 126 -13.27 0.24 -16.39
N PHE A 127 -14.13 -0.59 -16.97
CA PHE A 127 -14.17 -2.03 -16.67
C PHE A 127 -13.39 -2.88 -17.69
N GLY A 128 -12.81 -2.25 -18.71
CA GLY A 128 -12.21 -2.97 -19.83
C GLY A 128 -13.27 -3.63 -20.74
N PRO A 129 -12.83 -4.30 -21.81
CA PRO A 129 -13.73 -4.94 -22.74
C PRO A 129 -14.43 -6.14 -22.11
N GLU A 130 -15.68 -6.35 -22.50
CA GLU A 130 -16.49 -7.49 -22.06
C GLU A 130 -15.76 -8.81 -22.33
N GLY A 131 -15.83 -9.76 -21.39
CA GLY A 131 -15.21 -11.08 -21.53
C GLY A 131 -13.69 -11.15 -21.28
N LEU A 132 -13.01 -10.02 -21.04
CA LEU A 132 -11.57 -10.01 -20.73
C LEU A 132 -11.25 -10.81 -19.47
N TYR A 133 -11.98 -10.56 -18.37
CA TYR A 133 -11.82 -11.31 -17.12
C TYR A 133 -12.13 -12.80 -17.29
N ALA A 134 -13.20 -13.15 -18.00
CA ALA A 134 -13.55 -14.55 -18.25
C ALA A 134 -12.44 -15.27 -19.05
N THR A 135 -11.82 -14.58 -20.01
CA THR A 135 -10.71 -15.13 -20.78
C THR A 135 -9.46 -15.29 -19.93
N LEU A 136 -9.16 -14.34 -19.03
CA LEU A 136 -8.09 -14.50 -18.05
C LEU A 136 -8.33 -15.71 -17.14
N LEU A 137 -9.56 -15.96 -16.69
CA LEU A 137 -9.87 -17.15 -15.89
C LEU A 137 -9.69 -18.44 -16.71
N GLU A 138 -10.06 -18.43 -17.99
CA GLU A 138 -9.87 -19.58 -18.89
C GLU A 138 -8.40 -19.97 -19.05
N THR A 139 -7.47 -19.00 -19.09
CA THR A 139 -6.02 -19.30 -19.21
C THR A 139 -5.45 -20.03 -18.00
N HIS A 140 -6.18 -20.08 -16.88
CA HIS A 140 -5.80 -20.75 -15.66
C HIS A 140 -6.63 -21.99 -15.36
N THR A 141 -7.54 -22.38 -16.26
CA THR A 141 -8.34 -23.59 -16.09
C THR A 141 -7.43 -24.81 -15.96
N GLY A 142 -7.61 -25.59 -14.89
CA GLY A 142 -6.80 -26.76 -14.57
C GLY A 142 -5.56 -26.48 -13.72
N LYS A 143 -5.25 -25.22 -13.41
CA LYS A 143 -4.24 -24.87 -12.39
C LYS A 143 -4.84 -24.88 -11.00
N THR A 144 -4.03 -25.27 -10.02
CA THR A 144 -4.33 -25.07 -8.60
C THR A 144 -4.16 -23.59 -8.22
N GLU A 145 -4.83 -23.16 -7.14
CA GLU A 145 -4.65 -21.81 -6.58
C GLU A 145 -3.19 -21.51 -6.25
N ALA A 146 -2.45 -22.50 -5.74
CA ALA A 146 -1.03 -22.36 -5.43
C ALA A 146 -0.17 -22.11 -6.67
N GLN A 147 -0.48 -22.75 -7.80
CA GLN A 147 0.21 -22.51 -9.07
C GLN A 147 -0.10 -21.11 -9.60
N TYR A 148 -1.36 -20.68 -9.55
CA TYR A 148 -1.75 -19.32 -9.92
C TYR A 148 -1.01 -18.26 -9.09
N ALA A 149 -1.00 -18.44 -7.76
CA ALA A 149 -0.32 -17.53 -6.84
C ALA A 149 1.20 -17.48 -7.09
N ALA A 150 1.81 -18.62 -7.45
CA ALA A 150 3.22 -18.66 -7.83
C ALA A 150 3.49 -17.89 -9.13
N ASP A 151 2.65 -18.05 -10.16
CA ASP A 151 2.76 -17.32 -11.42
C ASP A 151 2.60 -15.80 -11.21
N ALA A 152 1.58 -15.39 -10.44
CA ALA A 152 1.32 -14.00 -10.10
C ALA A 152 2.49 -13.38 -9.30
N ARG A 153 3.03 -14.12 -8.31
CA ARG A 153 4.21 -13.70 -7.54
C ARG A 153 5.44 -13.56 -8.44
N GLY A 154 5.71 -14.54 -9.30
CA GLY A 154 6.81 -14.48 -10.26
C GLY A 154 6.69 -13.23 -11.14
N PHE A 155 5.50 -12.95 -11.66
CA PHE A 155 5.25 -11.73 -12.42
C PHE A 155 5.56 -10.46 -11.60
N LEU A 156 4.97 -10.33 -10.40
CA LEU A 156 5.07 -9.11 -9.60
C LEU A 156 6.52 -8.79 -9.18
N PHE A 157 7.31 -9.81 -8.86
CA PHE A 157 8.67 -9.62 -8.32
C PHE A 157 9.78 -9.72 -9.38
N GLU A 158 9.55 -10.35 -10.53
CA GLU A 158 10.58 -10.54 -11.56
C GLU A 158 10.36 -9.68 -12.79
N GLN A 159 9.10 -9.42 -13.18
CA GLN A 159 8.81 -8.61 -14.35
C GLN A 159 8.89 -7.12 -14.01
N LYS A 160 9.46 -6.34 -14.93
CA LYS A 160 9.70 -4.91 -14.74
C LYS A 160 8.63 -4.05 -15.38
N HIS A 161 8.22 -3.00 -14.68
CA HIS A 161 7.34 -1.98 -15.22
C HIS A 161 8.02 -1.24 -16.39
N PRO A 162 7.37 -1.09 -17.56
CA PRO A 162 8.04 -0.63 -18.79
C PRO A 162 8.60 0.80 -18.69
N ARG A 163 7.96 1.68 -17.92
CA ARG A 163 8.46 3.06 -17.73
C ARG A 163 9.55 3.17 -16.66
N PHE A 164 9.40 2.44 -15.56
CA PHE A 164 10.20 2.65 -14.34
C PHE A 164 11.35 1.66 -14.21
N GLN A 165 11.32 0.56 -14.97
CA GLN A 165 12.37 -0.47 -15.02
C GLN A 165 12.68 -1.12 -13.66
N VAL A 166 11.69 -1.12 -12.77
CA VAL A 166 11.67 -1.81 -11.46
C VAL A 166 10.59 -2.89 -11.47
N PRO A 167 10.68 -3.92 -10.61
CA PRO A 167 9.62 -4.91 -10.43
C PRO A 167 8.24 -4.26 -10.24
N TYR A 168 7.18 -4.89 -10.74
CA TYR A 168 5.81 -4.40 -10.53
C TYR A 168 5.48 -4.22 -9.04
N ALA A 169 5.94 -5.11 -8.17
CA ALA A 169 5.79 -5.02 -6.71
C ALA A 169 6.41 -3.74 -6.10
N GLU A 170 7.36 -3.09 -6.78
CA GLU A 170 7.99 -1.84 -6.33
C GLU A 170 7.26 -0.59 -6.83
N THR A 171 6.25 -0.74 -7.68
CA THR A 171 5.44 0.39 -8.19
C THR A 171 4.33 0.85 -7.23
N VAL A 172 4.52 0.57 -5.94
CA VAL A 172 3.62 0.96 -4.85
C VAL A 172 3.81 2.43 -4.47
N TYR A 173 2.73 3.07 -4.01
CA TYR A 173 2.82 4.41 -3.44
C TYR A 173 3.26 4.31 -1.98
N ARG A 174 4.53 4.63 -1.73
CA ARG A 174 5.11 4.66 -0.37
C ARG A 174 4.26 5.42 0.67
N PRO A 175 3.71 6.62 0.39
CA PRO A 175 2.83 7.31 1.34
C PRO A 175 1.60 6.46 1.74
N MET A 176 1.07 5.64 0.84
CA MET A 176 -0.10 4.81 1.11
C MET A 176 0.24 3.60 1.96
N LEU A 177 1.45 3.02 1.82
CA LEU A 177 1.94 1.99 2.73
C LEU A 177 2.12 2.53 4.16
N GLU A 178 2.62 3.76 4.28
CA GLU A 178 2.75 4.45 5.57
C GLU A 178 1.38 4.72 6.20
N MET A 179 0.41 5.19 5.42
CA MET A 179 -0.98 5.40 5.88
C MET A 179 -1.63 4.09 6.35
N ILE A 180 -1.49 3.01 5.58
CA ILE A 180 -2.00 1.68 5.97
C ILE A 180 -1.38 1.24 7.29
N ARG A 181 -0.06 1.38 7.44
CA ARG A 181 0.62 1.04 8.69
C ARG A 181 0.13 1.90 9.85
N TYR A 182 0.04 3.22 9.66
CA TYR A 182 -0.43 4.15 10.69
C TYR A 182 -1.85 3.81 11.18
N LEU A 183 -2.76 3.48 10.26
CA LEU A 183 -4.11 3.03 10.61
C LEU A 183 -4.09 1.72 11.39
N LYS A 184 -3.30 0.73 10.97
CA LYS A 184 -3.16 -0.56 11.68
C LYS A 184 -2.59 -0.37 13.08
N ASP A 185 -1.56 0.46 13.23
CA ASP A 185 -0.94 0.79 14.51
C ASP A 185 -1.93 1.54 15.44
N SER A 186 -2.92 2.23 14.84
CA SER A 186 -4.01 2.93 15.54
C SER A 186 -5.25 2.04 15.80
N GLY A 187 -5.14 0.73 15.54
CA GLY A 187 -6.18 -0.25 15.82
C GLY A 187 -7.26 -0.39 14.74
N PHE A 188 -7.04 0.11 13.52
CA PHE A 188 -7.95 -0.13 12.41
C PHE A 188 -7.73 -1.52 11.79
N ARG A 189 -8.84 -2.17 11.42
CA ARG A 189 -8.84 -3.26 10.45
C ARG A 189 -8.82 -2.68 9.04
N VAL A 190 -7.79 -3.02 8.28
CA VAL A 190 -7.58 -2.50 6.93
C VAL A 190 -7.88 -3.58 5.89
N TYR A 191 -8.71 -3.25 4.90
CA TYR A 191 -9.08 -4.14 3.80
C TYR A 191 -8.72 -3.52 2.44
N ILE A 192 -8.30 -4.36 1.50
CA ILE A 192 -8.28 -3.99 0.08
C ILE A 192 -9.64 -4.34 -0.52
N CYS A 193 -10.31 -3.34 -1.11
CA CYS A 193 -11.58 -3.46 -1.80
C CYS A 193 -11.38 -3.04 -3.25
N SER A 194 -11.02 -4.00 -4.10
CA SER A 194 -10.65 -3.75 -5.50
C SER A 194 -11.52 -4.57 -6.46
N GLY A 195 -11.62 -4.09 -7.69
CA GLY A 195 -12.24 -4.83 -8.80
C GLY A 195 -11.31 -5.85 -9.46
N SER A 196 -10.03 -5.85 -9.11
CA SER A 196 -9.05 -6.84 -9.58
C SER A 196 -9.28 -8.22 -8.95
N ASP A 197 -8.80 -9.27 -9.63
CA ASP A 197 -8.90 -10.65 -9.17
C ASP A 197 -8.32 -10.83 -7.75
N ILE A 198 -9.10 -11.44 -6.86
CA ILE A 198 -8.73 -11.64 -5.46
C ILE A 198 -7.48 -12.51 -5.31
N SER A 199 -7.28 -13.48 -6.20
CA SER A 199 -6.14 -14.40 -6.12
C SER A 199 -4.84 -13.72 -6.52
N PHE A 200 -4.90 -12.74 -7.42
CA PHE A 200 -3.75 -11.91 -7.82
C PHE A 200 -3.37 -10.89 -6.74
N ILE A 201 -4.36 -10.37 -6.01
CA ILE A 201 -4.17 -9.37 -4.95
C ILE A 201 -3.50 -9.96 -3.69
N ARG A 202 -3.71 -11.25 -3.41
CA ARG A 202 -3.23 -11.94 -2.20
C ARG A 202 -1.76 -12.35 -2.30
#